data_AF-J9E6X5-F1
#
_entry.id   AF-J9E6X5-F1
#
_cell.length_a   1.000
_cell.length_b   1.000
_cell.length_c   1.000
_cell.angle_alpha   90.00
_cell.angle_beta   90.00
_cell.angle_gamma   90.00
#
_symmetry.space_group_name_H-M   'P 1'
#
loop_
_entity.id
_entity.type
_entity.pdbx_description
1 polymer ?
#
loop_
_entity_poly.entity_id
_entity_poly.type
_entity_poly.pdbx_seq_one_letter_code
_entity_poly.pdbx_strand_id
1 'polypeptide(L)' 'MSKWERETCIRFKERTDEKDYVYIFRGAGCYSSVGRIGGKQYTSIGYGCESVSHKSLIN' A
#
# COMPACT_ATOMS: atom_id res chain seq x y z
N MET A 1 -6.75 -3.49 2.76
CA MET A 1 -5.91 -4.56 3.33
C MET A 1 -6.60 -5.92 3.40
N SER A 2 -7.92 -5.94 3.53
CA SER A 2 -8.74 -7.16 3.72
C SER A 2 -8.45 -8.34 2.79
N LYS A 3 -8.10 -8.14 1.51
CA LYS A 3 -7.82 -9.25 0.58
C LYS A 3 -6.69 -10.15 1.11
N TRP A 4 -5.56 -9.55 1.45
CA TRP A 4 -4.39 -10.26 1.96
C TRP A 4 -4.65 -10.89 3.33
N GLU A 5 -5.39 -10.21 4.20
CA GLU A 5 -5.68 -10.71 5.55
C GLU A 5 -6.59 -11.93 5.56
N ARG A 6 -7.50 -12.04 4.57
CA ARG A 6 -8.37 -13.21 4.39
C ARG A 6 -7.65 -14.39 3.74
N GLU A 7 -6.80 -14.12 2.75
CA GLU A 7 -6.26 -15.16 1.87
C GLU A 7 -4.88 -15.65 2.30
N THR A 8 -4.20 -14.94 3.22
CA THR A 8 -2.85 -15.28 3.67
C THR A 8 -2.72 -15.14 5.19
N CYS A 9 -1.54 -15.41 5.74
CA CYS A 9 -1.20 -15.10 7.14
C CYS A 9 -0.73 -13.65 7.36
N ILE A 10 -0.69 -12.81 6.33
CA ILE A 10 -0.27 -11.41 6.44
C ILE A 10 -1.35 -10.61 7.20
N ARG A 11 -0.95 -9.79 8.17
CA ARG A 11 -1.83 -8.91 8.95
C ARG A 11 -1.29 -7.49 8.92
N PHE A 12 -2.15 -6.51 8.70
CA PHE A 12 -1.79 -5.10 8.71
C PHE A 12 -2.28 -4.48 10.02
N LYS A 13 -1.44 -3.63 10.61
CA LYS A 13 -1.83 -2.79 11.75
C LYS A 13 -1.31 -1.38 11.54
N GLU A 14 -2.02 -0.41 12.08
CA GLU A 14 -1.49 0.95 12.16
C GLU A 14 -0.24 0.95 13.05
N ARG A 15 0.79 1.67 12.61
CA ARG A 15 2.04 1.77 13.33
C ARG A 15 1.84 2.50 14.65
N THR A 16 2.45 2.00 15.71
CA THR A 16 2.62 2.71 16.98
C THR A 16 4.05 3.20 17.11
N ASP A 17 4.98 2.26 17.26
CA ASP A 17 6.38 2.49 17.64
C ASP A 17 7.33 1.51 16.94
N GLU A 18 6.83 0.69 16.02
CA GLU A 18 7.64 -0.28 15.31
C GLU A 18 8.78 0.40 14.56
N LYS A 19 9.97 -0.20 14.68
CA LYS A 19 11.20 0.25 14.00
C LYS A 19 11.04 0.18 12.48
N ASP A 20 10.48 -0.93 11.99
CA ASP A 20 10.37 -1.21 10.57
C ASP A 20 8.90 -1.18 10.15
N TYR A 21 8.56 -0.36 9.16
CA TYR A 21 7.18 -0.13 8.75
C TYR A 21 7.10 0.39 7.32
N VAL A 22 5.95 0.18 6.70
CA VAL A 22 5.63 0.76 5.39
C VAL A 22 4.92 2.10 5.60
N TYR A 23 5.41 3.13 4.93
CA TYR A 23 4.80 4.45 4.85
C TYR A 23 4.20 4.65 3.47
N ILE A 24 2.87 4.58 3.39
CA ILE A 24 2.11 4.79 2.17
C ILE A 24 1.90 6.29 1.98
N PHE A 25 2.31 6.81 0.84
CA PHE A 25 2.18 8.22 0.49
C PHE A 25 1.87 8.39 -0.99
N ARG A 26 1.47 9.60 -1.38
CA ARG A 26 1.18 9.94 -2.77
C ARG A 26 2.42 10.56 -3.43
N GLY A 27 3.23 9.74 -4.09
CA GLY A 27 4.41 10.16 -4.86
C GLY A 27 4.18 10.15 -6.38
N ALA A 28 5.27 10.20 -7.14
CA ALA A 28 5.22 10.11 -8.61
C ALA A 28 5.13 8.64 -9.05
N GLY A 29 3.94 8.20 -9.46
CA GLY A 29 3.69 6.84 -9.95
C GLY A 29 3.53 5.78 -8.86
N CYS A 30 3.57 4.51 -9.26
CA CYS A 30 3.25 3.36 -8.42
C CYS A 30 4.53 2.55 -8.16
N TYR A 31 5.05 2.56 -6.93
CA TYR A 31 6.29 1.83 -6.63
C TYR A 31 6.46 1.49 -5.14
N SER A 32 7.30 0.50 -4.90
CA SER A 32 7.80 0.09 -3.58
C SER A 32 9.14 -0.60 -3.73
N SER A 33 9.96 -0.60 -2.68
CA SER A 33 11.05 -1.57 -2.54
C SER A 33 10.50 -3.00 -2.38
N VAL A 34 11.30 -3.99 -2.77
CA VAL A 34 10.99 -5.42 -2.61
C VAL A 34 11.50 -5.91 -1.26
N GLY A 35 10.65 -6.62 -0.51
CA GLY A 35 10.99 -7.15 0.82
C GLY A 35 11.00 -6.08 1.92
N ARG A 36 11.55 -6.46 3.09
CA ARG A 36 11.74 -5.59 4.26
C ARG A 36 13.13 -4.98 4.20
N ILE A 37 13.23 -3.68 3.91
CA ILE A 37 14.52 -2.98 3.81
C ILE A 37 15.07 -2.47 5.15
N GLY A 38 14.24 -2.45 6.19
CA GLY A 38 14.55 -1.88 7.51
C GLY A 38 14.19 -0.38 7.62
N GLY A 39 13.77 0.05 8.82
CA GLY A 39 13.32 1.41 9.07
C GLY A 39 12.00 1.78 8.38
N LYS A 40 11.84 3.08 8.08
CA LYS A 40 10.71 3.60 7.29
C LYS A 40 10.90 3.26 5.82
N GLN A 41 10.01 2.44 5.27
CA GLN A 41 9.98 2.08 3.85
C GLN A 41 8.89 2.86 3.12
N TYR A 42 9.26 3.61 2.07
CA TYR A 42 8.31 4.40 1.29
C TYR A 42 7.62 3.53 0.21
N THR A 43 6.29 3.59 0.17
CA THR A 43 5.48 2.98 -0.89
C THR A 43 4.59 4.07 -1.51
N SER A 44 4.79 4.32 -2.80
CA SER A 44 4.03 5.33 -3.53
C SER A 44 2.76 4.73 -4.12
N ILE A 45 1.63 5.30 -3.75
CA ILE A 45 0.36 5.19 -4.47
C ILE A 45 0.07 6.57 -5.04
N GLY A 46 0.71 6.86 -6.18
CA GLY A 46 0.49 8.08 -6.95
C GLY A 46 -0.90 8.15 -7.58
N TYR A 47 -1.21 9.25 -8.26
CA TYR A 47 -2.47 9.37 -9.01
C TYR A 47 -2.60 8.27 -10.07
N GLY A 48 -3.77 7.62 -10.13
CA GLY A 48 -4.03 6.51 -11.05
C GLY A 48 -3.44 5.17 -10.61
N CYS A 49 -2.76 5.12 -9.46
CA CYS A 49 -2.29 3.88 -8.84
C CYS A 49 -3.34 3.29 -7.89
N GLU A 50 -4.32 4.09 -7.48
CA GLU A 50 -5.51 3.60 -6.79
C GLU A 50 -6.32 2.69 -7.71
N SER A 51 -6.89 1.63 -7.14
CA SER A 51 -7.77 0.73 -7.88
C SER A 51 -9.06 1.48 -8.23
N VAL A 52 -9.19 1.91 -9.49
CA VAL A 52 -10.40 2.57 -10.02
C VAL A 52 -11.42 1.51 -10.44
N SER A 53 -11.91 0.71 -9.50
CA SER A 53 -13.01 -0.21 -9.81
C SER A 53 -14.32 0.58 -9.88
N HIS A 54 -14.84 0.71 -11.09
CA HIS A 54 -16.01 1.47 -11.58
C HIS A 54 -15.82 2.97 -11.88
N LYS A 55 -15.32 3.26 -13.08
CA LYS A 55 -16.00 4.24 -13.97
C LYS A 55 -16.73 3.49 -15.08
N SER A 56 -17.77 2.73 -14.74
CA SER A 56 -18.92 2.61 -15.64
C SER A 56 -19.76 3.86 -15.45
N LEU A 57 -19.28 5.00 -15.96
CA LEU A 57 -20.20 6.05 -16.37
C LEU A 57 -20.48 5.78 -17.83
N ILE A 58 -21.53 4.99 -18.02
CA ILE A 58 -22.27 4.88 -19.25
C ILE A 58 -22.72 6.32 -19.58
N ASN A 59 -22.35 6.81 -20.74
CA ASN A 59 -23.24 7.62 -21.58
C ASN A 59 -23.21 6.96 -22.96
#